data_AF-A0A955IZX6-F1
#
_entry.id   AF-A0A955IZX6-F1
#
_cell.length_a   1.000
_cell.length_b   1.000
_cell.length_c   1.000
_cell.angle_alpha   90.00
_cell.angle_beta   90.00
_cell.angle_gamma   90.00
#
_symmetry.space_group_name_H-M   'P 1'
#
loop_
_entity.id
_entity.type
_entity.pdbx_description
1 polymer ?
#
loop_
_entity_poly.entity_id
_entity_poly.type
_entity_poly.pdbx_seq_one_letter_code
_entity_poly.pdbx_strand_id
1 'polypeptide(L)'
;VKILDRVNLGFFPYGCGGRDIDASFRDDATVSPVDLCVPSKPDPQPEPMLVGDLIPAQALAGFDGLDAGGQWTITVADLAANDSGTLHTVCLTIEYDAPSPCVGDVNGSGGVDVDDLNALLSAWGTDVGVGSPLDVANDDGVIDVDDLNVVLGAWGAAC
;
A
#
# COMPACT_ATOMS: atom_id res chain seq x y z
N VAL A 1 12.13 1.10 12.34
CA VAL A 1 11.64 2.39 11.80
C VAL A 1 10.94 3.15 12.92
N LYS A 2 11.15 4.46 13.00
CA LYS A 2 10.50 5.35 13.97
C LYS A 2 9.39 6.13 13.27
N ILE A 3 8.15 5.96 13.74
CA ILE A 3 6.96 6.59 13.13
C ILE A 3 6.82 8.04 13.60
N LEU A 4 6.99 8.29 14.89
CA LEU A 4 6.90 9.60 15.51
C LEU A 4 7.85 9.65 16.71
N ASP A 5 8.51 10.79 16.93
CA ASP A 5 9.25 11.09 18.16
C ASP A 5 9.19 12.58 18.38
N ARG A 6 8.35 13.00 19.33
CA ARG A 6 8.15 14.38 19.79
C ARG A 6 8.05 15.40 18.65
N VAL A 7 6.84 15.90 18.42
CA VAL A 7 6.60 16.83 17.32
C VAL A 7 7.24 18.19 17.62
N ASN A 8 8.11 18.66 16.72
CA ASN A 8 8.81 19.95 16.76
C ASN A 8 9.85 20.08 17.89
N LEU A 9 10.92 19.27 17.81
CA LEU A 9 12.13 19.45 18.61
C LEU A 9 12.89 20.70 18.14
N GLY A 10 12.45 21.86 18.63
CA GLY A 10 13.00 23.17 18.28
C GLY A 10 12.74 24.18 19.38
N PHE A 11 11.85 25.13 19.12
CA PHE A 11 11.47 26.17 20.09
C PHE A 11 10.85 25.60 21.39
N PHE A 12 10.35 24.36 21.35
CA PHE A 12 9.80 23.63 22.50
C PHE A 12 10.63 22.37 22.81
N PRO A 13 11.29 22.27 23.98
CA PRO A 13 12.10 21.11 24.33
C PRO A 13 11.31 19.81 24.55
N TYR A 14 9.98 19.90 24.66
CA TYR A 14 9.08 18.77 24.96
C TYR A 14 8.06 18.47 23.84
N GLY A 15 8.10 19.22 22.72
CA GLY A 15 7.16 19.12 21.60
C GLY A 15 5.94 20.06 21.69
N CYS A 16 4.94 19.90 20.80
CA CYS A 16 3.86 20.87 20.61
C CYS A 16 2.90 21.17 21.77
N GLY A 17 2.88 20.36 22.83
CA GLY A 17 1.67 20.25 23.65
C GLY A 17 0.43 19.83 22.85
N GLY A 18 -0.77 20.09 23.38
CA GLY A 18 -2.04 19.66 22.78
C GLY A 18 -2.48 18.26 23.26
N ARG A 19 -3.61 17.78 22.74
CA ARG A 19 -4.17 16.46 23.09
C ARG A 19 -4.48 15.63 21.87
N ASP A 20 -4.39 14.32 22.06
CA ASP A 20 -4.81 13.28 21.13
C ASP A 20 -4.05 13.22 19.80
N ILE A 21 -4.01 12.00 19.25
CA ILE A 21 -3.45 11.67 17.95
C ILE A 21 -4.48 10.80 17.25
N ASP A 22 -4.99 11.29 16.12
CA ASP A 22 -5.86 10.55 15.21
C ASP A 22 -5.31 10.70 13.79
N ALA A 23 -4.18 10.03 13.55
CA ALA A 23 -3.39 10.20 12.34
C ALA A 23 -3.02 8.86 11.71
N SER A 24 -2.91 8.87 10.38
CA SER A 24 -2.32 7.80 9.59
C SER A 24 -0.94 8.23 9.12
N PHE A 25 0.05 7.36 9.23
CA PHE A 25 1.41 7.66 8.80
C PHE A 25 1.72 6.93 7.50
N ARG A 26 2.10 7.68 6.46
CA ARG A 26 2.38 7.14 5.12
C ARG A 26 3.56 7.85 4.47
N ASP A 27 4.30 7.16 3.61
CA ASP A 27 5.46 7.73 2.92
C ASP A 27 5.09 8.71 1.82
N ASP A 28 3.86 8.63 1.30
CA ASP A 28 3.29 9.54 0.29
C ASP A 28 2.58 10.76 0.90
N ALA A 29 2.49 10.83 2.23
CA ALA A 29 1.89 11.97 2.91
C ALA A 29 2.68 13.26 2.62
N THR A 30 1.99 14.39 2.63
CA THR A 30 2.60 15.70 2.33
C THR A 30 2.65 16.63 3.54
N VAL A 31 1.95 16.27 4.63
CA VAL A 31 1.86 17.07 5.85
C VAL A 31 2.87 16.55 6.87
N SER A 32 3.78 17.41 7.31
CA SER A 32 4.64 17.08 8.45
C SER A 32 3.83 17.18 9.75
N PRO A 33 4.00 16.26 10.73
CA PRO A 33 3.48 16.48 12.08
C PRO A 33 3.88 17.85 12.66
N VAL A 34 5.06 18.36 12.30
CA VAL A 34 5.59 19.66 12.77
C VAL A 34 4.76 20.84 12.24
N ASP A 35 4.11 20.71 11.09
CA ASP A 35 3.30 21.80 10.52
C ASP A 35 1.96 21.96 11.26
N LEU A 36 1.45 20.88 11.86
CA LEU A 36 0.29 20.93 12.75
C LEU A 36 0.64 21.53 14.13
N CYS A 37 1.94 21.63 14.41
CA CYS A 37 2.55 22.11 15.64
C CYS A 37 2.69 23.63 15.70
N VAL A 38 1.58 24.36 15.54
CA VAL A 38 1.60 25.83 15.52
C VAL A 38 1.36 26.44 16.92
N PRO A 39 2.28 27.26 17.46
CA PRO A 39 2.17 27.85 18.80
C PRO A 39 1.09 28.92 18.97
N SER A 40 0.42 29.33 17.89
CA SER A 40 -0.58 30.41 17.89
C SER A 40 -2.02 29.91 17.80
N LYS A 41 -2.30 28.62 18.05
CA LYS A 41 -3.70 28.17 18.07
C LYS A 41 -4.44 28.79 19.27
N PRO A 42 -5.68 29.27 19.08
CA PRO A 42 -6.48 29.78 20.19
C PRO A 42 -6.76 28.68 21.22
N ASP A 43 -6.91 29.08 22.47
CA ASP A 43 -7.39 28.21 23.55
C ASP A 43 -8.94 28.17 23.50
N PRO A 44 -9.59 26.99 23.42
CA PRO A 44 -9.01 25.64 23.47
C PRO A 44 -8.34 25.22 22.17
N GLN A 45 -7.19 24.55 22.31
CA GLN A 45 -6.50 23.92 21.20
C GLN A 45 -7.46 22.90 20.53
N PRO A 46 -7.47 22.80 19.18
CA PRO A 46 -8.26 21.79 18.50
C PRO A 46 -7.73 20.38 18.84
N GLU A 47 -8.67 19.50 19.18
CA GLU A 47 -8.46 18.07 19.42
C GLU A 47 -9.04 17.32 18.20
N PRO A 48 -8.31 16.35 17.61
CA PRO A 48 -6.97 15.89 17.98
C PRO A 48 -5.86 16.80 17.44
N MET A 49 -4.74 16.85 18.16
CA MET A 49 -3.60 17.71 17.84
C MET A 49 -2.91 17.27 16.56
N LEU A 50 -2.73 15.96 16.40
CA LEU A 50 -2.25 15.34 15.18
C LEU A 50 -3.41 14.66 14.49
N VAL A 51 -3.68 15.05 13.24
CA VAL A 51 -4.84 14.57 12.49
C VAL A 51 -4.50 14.36 11.02
N GLY A 52 -5.10 13.33 10.41
CA GLY A 52 -5.00 13.05 8.98
C GLY A 52 -3.74 12.29 8.58
N ASP A 53 -3.36 12.42 7.31
CA ASP A 53 -2.22 11.71 6.74
C ASP A 53 -0.92 12.49 6.97
N LEU A 54 0.01 11.90 7.73
CA LEU A 54 1.24 12.53 8.17
C LEU A 54 2.47 11.79 7.69
N ILE A 55 3.53 12.56 7.41
CA ILE A 55 4.84 12.01 7.08
C ILE A 55 5.45 11.35 8.34
N PRO A 56 5.90 10.09 8.29
CA PRO A 56 6.57 9.43 9.40
C PRO A 56 7.97 10.01 9.63
N ALA A 57 8.46 9.92 10.87
CA ALA A 57 9.81 10.40 11.21
C ALA A 57 10.93 9.63 10.48
N GLN A 58 10.66 8.41 10.04
CA GLN A 58 11.50 7.60 9.16
C GLN A 58 10.59 6.87 8.17
N ALA A 59 11.04 6.74 6.91
CA ALA A 59 10.26 6.09 5.86
C ALA A 59 9.84 4.66 6.26
N LEU A 60 8.57 4.35 6.05
CA LEU A 60 7.99 3.02 6.23
C LEU A 60 8.46 2.04 5.15
N ALA A 61 8.88 2.54 3.98
CA ALA A 61 9.49 1.79 2.88
C ALA A 61 10.74 1.00 3.31
N GLY A 62 11.31 1.29 4.48
CA GLY A 62 12.31 0.42 5.11
C GLY A 62 11.80 -0.99 5.44
N PHE A 63 10.50 -1.25 5.35
CA PHE A 63 9.87 -2.56 5.51
C PHE A 63 9.48 -3.22 4.18
N ASP A 64 9.71 -2.56 3.03
CA ASP A 64 9.34 -3.11 1.73
C ASP A 64 10.10 -4.42 1.45
N GLY A 65 9.38 -5.40 0.90
CA GLY A 65 9.91 -6.73 0.60
C GLY A 65 10.04 -7.67 1.80
N LEU A 66 9.65 -7.25 3.00
CA LEU A 66 9.53 -8.16 4.14
C LEU A 66 8.24 -8.97 4.06
N ASP A 67 8.24 -10.14 4.71
CA ASP A 67 7.07 -11.00 4.78
C ASP A 67 5.91 -10.32 5.52
N ALA A 68 4.84 -10.00 4.78
CA ALA A 68 3.63 -9.39 5.32
C ALA A 68 2.93 -10.28 6.36
N GLY A 69 3.04 -11.60 6.25
CA GLY A 69 2.50 -12.58 7.19
C GLY A 69 3.34 -12.77 8.46
N GLY A 70 4.48 -12.07 8.55
CA GLY A 70 5.39 -12.11 9.70
C GLY A 70 4.84 -11.40 10.94
N GLN A 71 5.60 -11.47 12.04
CA GLN A 71 5.24 -10.79 13.27
C GLN A 71 5.61 -9.31 13.22
N TRP A 72 4.60 -8.43 13.31
CA TRP A 72 4.77 -6.99 13.41
C TRP A 72 4.71 -6.53 14.87
N THR A 73 5.67 -5.70 15.28
CA THR A 73 5.73 -5.15 16.64
C THR A 73 5.72 -3.64 16.59
N ILE A 74 4.70 -3.03 17.21
CA ILE A 74 4.68 -1.59 17.50
C ILE A 74 5.05 -1.37 18.96
N THR A 75 5.90 -0.39 19.22
CA THR A 75 6.21 0.08 20.58
C THR A 75 5.76 1.52 20.71
N VAL A 76 4.88 1.77 21.68
CA VAL A 76 4.40 3.10 22.05
C VAL A 76 4.87 3.38 23.46
N ALA A 77 5.51 4.53 23.65
CA ALA A 77 6.03 4.94 24.95
C ALA A 77 5.65 6.39 25.22
N ASP A 78 5.03 6.64 26.37
CA ASP A 78 4.96 7.96 26.97
C ASP A 78 6.17 8.13 27.89
N LEU A 79 7.01 9.12 27.59
CA LEU A 79 8.23 9.42 28.32
C LEU A 79 8.12 10.71 29.14
N ALA A 80 6.96 11.36 29.15
CA ALA A 80 6.71 12.55 29.95
C ALA A 80 6.22 12.14 31.36
N ALA A 81 6.85 12.67 32.40
CA ALA A 81 6.60 12.23 33.78
C ALA A 81 5.21 12.60 34.34
N ASN A 82 4.52 13.56 33.72
CA ASN A 82 3.27 14.13 34.24
C ASN A 82 2.10 14.09 33.23
N ASP A 83 2.34 13.62 32.02
CA ASP A 83 1.27 13.41 31.05
C ASP A 83 0.76 11.98 31.19
N SER A 84 -0.53 11.79 30.93
CA SER A 84 -1.10 10.46 30.82
C SER A 84 -2.05 10.41 29.65
N GLY A 85 -2.08 9.26 28.98
CA GLY A 85 -2.90 9.01 27.81
C GLY A 85 -3.28 7.54 27.75
N THR A 86 -4.31 7.23 26.96
CA THR A 86 -4.71 5.85 26.69
C THR A 86 -4.47 5.57 25.22
N LEU A 87 -3.80 4.45 24.91
CA LEU A 87 -3.74 3.96 23.55
C LEU A 87 -5.04 3.24 23.22
N HIS A 88 -5.87 3.85 22.38
CA HIS A 88 -7.16 3.29 22.00
C HIS A 88 -7.04 2.24 20.90
N THR A 89 -6.38 2.59 19.79
CA THR A 89 -6.29 1.73 18.62
C THR A 89 -5.01 2.01 17.86
N VAL A 90 -4.46 0.95 17.27
CA VAL A 90 -3.39 0.99 16.28
C VAL A 90 -3.79 0.06 15.16
N CYS A 91 -3.69 0.55 13.92
CA CYS A 91 -3.87 -0.25 12.73
C CYS A 91 -2.57 -0.27 11.92
N LEU A 92 -2.27 -1.40 11.29
CA LEU A 92 -1.23 -1.52 10.28
C LEU A 92 -1.91 -1.91 8.97
N THR A 93 -1.80 -1.04 7.98
CA THR A 93 -2.20 -1.33 6.60
C THR A 93 -0.95 -1.72 5.83
N ILE A 94 -0.95 -2.92 5.25
CA ILE A 94 0.13 -3.40 4.39
C ILE A 94 -0.40 -3.34 2.97
N GLU A 95 0.31 -2.61 2.12
CA GLU A 95 0.09 -2.58 0.68
C GLU A 95 1.04 -3.58 0.04
N TYR A 96 0.54 -4.31 -0.95
CA TYR A 96 1.35 -5.11 -1.83
C TYR A 96 1.04 -4.66 -3.24
N ASP A 97 2.08 -4.49 -4.05
CA ASP A 97 1.88 -4.48 -5.48
C ASP A 97 1.39 -5.88 -5.84
N ALA A 98 0.10 -5.97 -6.18
CA ALA A 98 -0.36 -7.14 -6.90
C ALA A 98 0.52 -7.22 -8.15
N PRO A 99 1.10 -8.39 -8.48
CA PRO A 99 1.77 -8.53 -9.76
C PRO A 99 0.81 -8.04 -10.83
N SER A 100 1.28 -7.11 -11.68
CA SER A 100 0.47 -6.62 -12.78
C SER A 100 -0.05 -7.85 -13.52
N PRO A 101 -1.37 -7.98 -13.77
CA PRO A 101 -1.89 -9.17 -14.44
C PRO A 101 -1.09 -9.37 -15.71
N CYS A 102 -0.40 -10.50 -15.80
CA CYS A 102 0.43 -10.85 -16.93
C CYS A 102 -0.50 -10.97 -18.13
N VAL A 103 -0.56 -9.93 -18.95
CA VAL A 103 -1.31 -9.96 -20.19
C VAL A 103 -0.74 -11.11 -21.02
N GLY A 104 -1.51 -12.18 -21.24
CA GLY A 104 -1.07 -13.40 -21.93
C GLY A 104 -0.72 -14.60 -21.04
N ASP A 105 -0.68 -14.48 -19.71
CA ASP A 105 -0.57 -15.63 -18.78
C ASP A 105 -1.98 -16.17 -18.54
N VAL A 106 -2.46 -16.93 -19.51
CA VAL A 106 -3.84 -17.43 -19.52
C VAL A 106 -4.03 -18.61 -18.56
N ASN A 107 -2.95 -19.19 -18.04
CA ASN A 107 -2.97 -20.30 -17.09
C ASN A 107 -2.67 -19.88 -15.63
N GLY A 108 -2.23 -18.64 -15.39
CA GLY A 108 -1.97 -18.06 -14.09
C GLY A 108 -0.69 -18.56 -13.41
N SER A 109 0.34 -18.87 -14.19
CA SER A 109 1.61 -19.44 -13.71
C SER A 109 2.64 -18.41 -13.24
N GLY A 110 2.43 -17.12 -13.49
CA GLY A 110 3.42 -16.05 -13.25
C GLY A 110 4.38 -15.86 -14.44
N GLY A 111 3.99 -16.28 -15.63
CA GLY A 111 4.82 -16.13 -16.81
C GLY A 111 4.01 -16.31 -18.08
N VAL A 112 4.52 -15.77 -19.17
CA VAL A 112 3.95 -16.01 -20.51
C VAL A 112 4.89 -16.91 -21.28
N ASP A 113 4.52 -18.18 -21.44
CA ASP A 113 5.36 -19.18 -22.10
C ASP A 113 4.56 -20.19 -22.94
N VAL A 114 5.17 -21.35 -23.19
CA VAL A 114 4.57 -22.39 -24.03
C VAL A 114 3.33 -23.02 -23.42
N ASP A 115 3.19 -23.00 -22.09
CA ASP A 115 2.02 -23.54 -21.41
C ASP A 115 0.80 -22.64 -21.63
N ASP A 116 0.97 -21.32 -21.74
CA ASP A 116 -0.09 -20.38 -22.11
C ASP A 116 -0.53 -20.56 -23.56
N LEU A 117 0.44 -20.67 -24.47
CA LEU A 117 0.15 -20.95 -25.87
C LEU A 117 -0.59 -22.28 -26.02
N ASN A 118 -0.16 -23.33 -25.31
CA ASN A 118 -0.83 -24.62 -25.36
C ASN A 118 -2.24 -24.55 -24.78
N ALA A 119 -2.45 -23.80 -23.68
CA ALA A 119 -3.77 -23.58 -23.11
C ALA A 119 -4.71 -22.88 -24.10
N LEU A 120 -4.24 -21.81 -24.74
CA LEU A 120 -4.99 -21.08 -25.77
C LEU A 120 -5.31 -21.97 -26.97
N LEU A 121 -4.31 -22.66 -27.53
CA LEU A 121 -4.50 -23.55 -28.69
C LEU A 121 -5.41 -24.74 -28.38
N SER A 122 -5.51 -25.18 -27.11
CA SER A 122 -6.42 -26.25 -26.71
C SER A 122 -7.89 -25.86 -26.80
N ALA A 123 -8.19 -24.56 -26.78
CA ALA A 123 -9.52 -23.99 -26.86
C ALA A 123 -9.79 -23.25 -28.19
N TRP A 124 -8.92 -23.42 -29.19
CA TRP A 124 -9.00 -22.67 -30.45
C TRP A 124 -10.37 -22.76 -31.14
N GLY A 125 -10.94 -21.61 -31.49
CA GLY A 125 -12.23 -21.48 -32.16
C GLY A 125 -13.43 -21.90 -31.30
N THR A 126 -13.25 -22.06 -29.99
CA THR A 126 -14.34 -22.35 -29.06
C THR A 126 -14.91 -21.06 -28.48
N ASP A 127 -16.22 -21.07 -28.25
CA ASP A 127 -16.91 -20.06 -27.45
C ASP A 127 -16.70 -20.40 -25.97
N VAL A 128 -15.90 -19.58 -25.29
CA VAL A 128 -15.57 -19.70 -23.87
C VAL A 128 -16.40 -18.73 -23.01
N GLY A 129 -17.15 -17.83 -23.64
CA GLY A 129 -17.85 -16.72 -23.01
C GLY A 129 -16.93 -15.59 -22.56
N VAL A 130 -17.48 -14.37 -22.52
CA VAL A 130 -16.78 -13.16 -22.06
C VAL A 130 -16.29 -13.31 -20.60
N GLY A 131 -15.12 -12.76 -20.32
CA GLY A 131 -14.43 -12.86 -19.04
C GLY A 131 -13.62 -14.15 -18.86
N SER A 132 -13.49 -14.98 -19.90
CA SER A 132 -12.61 -16.13 -19.88
C SER A 132 -11.14 -15.68 -19.85
N PRO A 133 -10.27 -16.26 -19.02
CA PRO A 133 -8.83 -15.98 -19.05
C PRO A 133 -8.15 -16.30 -20.39
N LEU A 134 -8.79 -17.14 -21.22
CA LEU A 134 -8.30 -17.51 -22.55
C LEU A 134 -8.66 -16.47 -23.62
N ASP A 135 -9.74 -15.72 -23.42
CA ASP A 135 -10.26 -14.64 -24.28
C ASP A 135 -9.59 -13.32 -23.86
N VAL A 136 -8.27 -13.30 -24.06
CA VAL A 136 -7.36 -12.28 -23.52
C VAL A 136 -7.33 -11.03 -24.41
N ALA A 137 -7.76 -11.16 -25.67
CA ALA A 137 -7.91 -10.05 -26.58
C ALA A 137 -9.38 -9.71 -26.74
N ASN A 138 -9.72 -8.43 -26.67
CA ASN A 138 -11.01 -7.85 -27.06
C ASN A 138 -12.28 -8.35 -26.30
N ASP A 139 -12.21 -9.45 -25.54
CA ASP A 139 -13.25 -10.00 -24.66
C ASP A 139 -14.56 -10.31 -25.43
N ASP A 140 -14.45 -10.92 -26.62
CA ASP A 140 -15.58 -11.22 -27.51
C ASP A 140 -16.23 -12.60 -27.30
N GLY A 141 -15.64 -13.40 -26.42
CA GLY A 141 -16.08 -14.72 -26.01
C GLY A 141 -15.52 -15.88 -26.84
N VAL A 142 -14.69 -15.62 -27.86
CA VAL A 142 -14.20 -16.65 -28.80
C VAL A 142 -12.68 -16.67 -28.84
N ILE A 143 -12.09 -17.87 -28.72
CA ILE A 143 -10.63 -18.00 -28.83
C ILE A 143 -10.17 -17.96 -30.27
N ASP A 144 -9.45 -16.92 -30.67
CA ASP A 144 -8.94 -16.79 -32.03
C ASP A 144 -7.53 -16.17 -32.14
N VAL A 145 -7.24 -15.60 -33.30
CA VAL A 145 -5.92 -15.04 -33.60
C VAL A 145 -5.62 -13.77 -32.82
N ASP A 146 -6.63 -13.03 -32.40
CA ASP A 146 -6.44 -11.83 -31.60
C ASP A 146 -5.88 -12.21 -30.22
N ASP A 147 -6.43 -13.25 -29.58
CA ASP A 147 -5.92 -13.78 -28.31
C ASP A 147 -4.49 -14.30 -28.45
N LEU A 148 -4.23 -15.06 -29.52
CA LEU A 148 -2.90 -15.59 -29.80
C LEU A 148 -1.86 -14.48 -29.92
N ASN A 149 -2.20 -13.39 -30.59
CA ASN A 149 -1.30 -12.25 -30.76
C ASN A 149 -0.97 -11.60 -29.42
N VAL A 150 -1.86 -11.63 -28.45
CA VAL A 150 -1.59 -11.14 -27.09
C VAL A 150 -0.59 -12.04 -26.38
N VAL A 151 -0.81 -13.37 -26.37
CA VAL A 151 0.14 -14.33 -25.76
C VAL A 151 1.52 -14.24 -26.41
N LEU A 152 1.58 -14.20 -27.74
CA LEU A 152 2.86 -14.07 -28.46
C LEU A 152 3.51 -12.69 -28.28
N GLY A 153 2.71 -11.63 -28.14
CA GLY A 153 3.18 -10.27 -27.90
C GLY A 153 3.82 -10.08 -26.52
N ALA A 154 3.42 -10.91 -25.55
CA ALA A 154 3.94 -10.90 -24.19
C ALA A 154 4.95 -12.02 -23.90
N TRP A 155 5.39 -12.78 -24.91
CA TRP A 155 6.23 -13.96 -24.72
C TRP A 155 7.49 -13.72 -23.88
N GLY A 156 7.69 -14.53 -22.85
CA GLY A 156 8.81 -14.43 -21.93
C GLY A 156 8.66 -13.33 -20.87
N ALA A 157 7.51 -12.67 -20.78
CA ALA A 157 7.18 -11.82 -19.63
C ALA A 157 7.14 -12.66 -18.35
N ALA A 158 7.65 -12.08 -17.26
CA ALA A 158 7.63 -12.67 -15.93
C ALA A 158 6.88 -11.73 -15.00
N CYS A 159 6.01 -12.32 -14.16
CA CYS A 159 5.24 -11.64 -13.13
C CYS A 159 4.89 -12.64 -12.01
#